data_AF-A0A150PWA9-F1
#
_entry.id   AF-A0A150PWA9-F1
#
_cell.length_a   1.000
_cell.length_b   1.000
_cell.length_c   1.000
_cell.angle_alpha   90.00
_cell.angle_beta   90.00
_cell.angle_gamma   90.00
#
_symmetry.space_group_name_H-M   'P 1'
#
loop_
_entity.id
_entity.type
_entity.pdbx_description
1 polymer ?
#
loop_
_entity_poly.entity_id
_entity_poly.type
_entity_poly.pdbx_seq_one_letter_code
_entity_poly.pdbx_strand_id
1 'polypeptide(L)'
;YADPGEEVTFRIHYQDGLGGPEDGSRPVTVYWFGGCENPIGDDYYGCYPQFAELAEKFDAWQRAGDPTAPLPDLNGVRPSIGDTYTIKIGEGILDGRKPTASGPAFGSAYVFFVACTGTLGPVQDQGTGRAGTFPVACFDGEGRRLGPDSFVPGYTQVYVFEAEADPEGGAEERRRNANPALNGLKFDGDEMSEDVATLAEATPCPIDAEERREVGCNARDPIDACRTYSIEAMIPEDVAEADPDAKLQALKEIVWVNYFADLGDIDGGIKLVSDASRGYLGDHAVTW
;
A
#
# COMPACT_ATOMS: atom_id res chain seq x y z
N TYR A 1 8.64 2.38 10.58
CA TYR A 1 9.66 3.43 10.75
C TYR A 1 11.00 2.83 10.43
N ALA A 2 11.91 3.66 9.94
CA ALA A 2 13.25 3.26 9.59
C ALA A 2 14.28 4.12 10.34
N ASP A 3 15.50 3.66 10.39
CA ASP A 3 16.65 4.41 10.87
C ASP A 3 17.35 5.17 9.73
N PRO A 4 18.10 6.24 10.05
CA PRO A 4 19.06 6.80 9.10
C PRO A 4 20.01 5.71 8.60
N GLY A 5 20.22 5.65 7.29
CA GLY A 5 21.08 4.65 6.66
C GLY A 5 20.44 3.28 6.41
N GLU A 6 19.23 3.02 6.92
CA GLU A 6 18.56 1.72 6.76
C GLU A 6 18.00 1.53 5.34
N GLU A 7 17.98 0.27 4.87
CA GLU A 7 17.31 -0.10 3.64
C GLU A 7 15.86 -0.48 3.92
N VAL A 8 14.93 0.14 3.19
CA VAL A 8 13.49 -0.13 3.30
C VAL A 8 13.01 -0.76 2.00
N THR A 9 12.41 -1.95 2.11
CA THR A 9 11.89 -2.69 0.96
C THR A 9 10.36 -2.66 0.93
N PHE A 10 9.84 -2.31 -0.24
CA PHE A 10 8.42 -2.28 -0.57
C PHE A 10 8.10 -3.45 -1.49
N ARG A 11 6.90 -4.01 -1.30
CA ARG A 11 6.33 -5.01 -2.18
C ARG A 11 4.91 -4.58 -2.52
N ILE A 12 4.53 -4.74 -3.78
CA ILE A 12 3.16 -4.51 -4.22
C ILE A 12 2.53 -5.82 -4.65
N HIS A 13 1.31 -6.03 -4.18
CA HIS A 13 0.41 -7.03 -4.71
C HIS A 13 -0.69 -6.29 -5.47
N TYR A 14 -1.00 -6.74 -6.68
CA TYR A 14 -2.04 -6.16 -7.50
C TYR A 14 -2.77 -7.24 -8.27
N GLN A 15 -3.99 -6.91 -8.68
CA GLN A 15 -4.82 -7.74 -9.56
C GLN A 15 -5.53 -6.83 -10.56
N ASP A 16 -5.49 -7.22 -11.84
CA ASP A 16 -6.20 -6.52 -12.90
C ASP A 16 -7.51 -7.25 -13.21
N GLY A 17 -8.61 -6.78 -12.63
CA GLY A 17 -9.93 -7.40 -12.76
C GLY A 17 -10.60 -7.22 -14.12
N LEU A 18 -10.07 -6.37 -15.02
CA LEU A 18 -10.66 -6.17 -16.35
C LEU A 18 -10.30 -7.28 -17.34
N GLY A 19 -9.23 -8.03 -17.10
CA GLY A 19 -8.74 -9.05 -18.02
C GLY A 19 -8.26 -8.47 -19.36
N GLY A 20 -7.45 -9.25 -20.06
CA GLY A 20 -7.03 -9.02 -21.43
C GLY A 20 -7.95 -9.71 -22.44
N PRO A 21 -7.69 -9.54 -23.75
CA PRO A 21 -8.39 -10.31 -24.78
C PRO A 21 -8.27 -11.82 -24.53
N GLU A 22 -9.31 -12.59 -24.90
CA GLU A 22 -9.34 -14.06 -24.81
C GLU A 22 -9.09 -14.63 -23.39
N ASP A 23 -9.72 -14.05 -22.37
CA ASP A 23 -9.62 -14.47 -20.96
C ASP A 23 -8.20 -14.42 -20.37
N GLY A 24 -7.28 -13.70 -21.01
CA GLY A 24 -5.91 -13.46 -20.50
C GLY A 24 -5.84 -12.35 -19.45
N SER A 25 -4.66 -12.06 -18.90
CA SER A 25 -4.39 -10.83 -18.13
C SER A 25 -3.78 -9.76 -19.05
N ARG A 26 -4.16 -8.49 -18.89
CA ARG A 26 -3.40 -7.40 -19.56
C ARG A 26 -2.03 -7.29 -18.90
N PRO A 27 -0.96 -7.01 -19.67
CA PRO A 27 0.35 -6.76 -19.06
C PRO A 27 0.29 -5.49 -18.22
N VAL A 28 0.50 -5.64 -16.90
CA VAL A 28 0.67 -4.52 -15.98
C VAL A 28 2.16 -4.36 -15.70
N THR A 29 2.67 -3.15 -15.89
CA THR A 29 4.02 -2.78 -15.44
C THR A 29 3.92 -1.92 -14.20
N VAL A 30 4.62 -2.31 -13.14
CA VAL A 30 4.77 -1.50 -11.94
C VAL A 30 6.09 -0.76 -12.02
N TYR A 31 6.03 0.57 -11.96
CA TYR A 31 7.17 1.47 -11.87
C TYR A 31 7.30 2.00 -10.45
N TRP A 32 8.53 2.10 -9.96
CA TRP A 32 8.85 2.66 -8.66
C TRP A 32 9.78 3.84 -8.78
N PHE A 33 9.50 4.87 -7.97
CA PHE A 33 10.25 6.11 -7.88
C PHE A 33 10.38 6.46 -6.41
N GLY A 34 11.55 6.78 -5.88
CA GLY A 34 11.62 7.00 -4.44
C GLY A 34 12.80 7.79 -3.95
N GLY A 35 12.85 7.91 -2.62
CA GLY A 35 13.91 8.57 -1.88
C GLY A 35 13.82 10.09 -1.87
N CYS A 36 12.62 10.64 -2.09
CA CYS A 36 12.40 12.07 -1.87
C CYS A 36 12.31 12.33 -0.36
N GLU A 37 13.43 12.75 0.21
CA GLU A 37 13.55 13.01 1.64
C GLU A 37 13.24 14.47 1.97
N ASN A 38 12.47 14.67 3.04
CA ASN A 38 12.10 15.95 3.62
C ASN A 38 11.68 16.99 2.56
N PRO A 39 10.68 16.67 1.70
CA PRO A 39 10.17 17.65 0.75
C PRO A 39 9.66 18.89 1.48
N ILE A 40 9.52 19.99 0.74
CA ILE A 40 8.99 21.23 1.32
C ILE A 40 7.61 20.99 1.96
N GLY A 41 7.49 21.35 3.24
CA GLY A 41 6.27 21.14 4.01
C GLY A 41 6.02 19.69 4.45
N ASP A 42 6.97 18.77 4.23
CA ASP A 42 6.82 17.33 4.45
C ASP A 42 5.64 16.73 3.68
N ASP A 43 5.27 17.35 2.56
CA ASP A 43 4.15 16.97 1.71
C ASP A 43 4.63 16.19 0.47
N TYR A 44 3.92 15.12 0.11
CA TYR A 44 4.25 14.26 -1.03
C TYR A 44 4.40 15.03 -2.36
N TYR A 45 3.59 16.06 -2.59
CA TYR A 45 3.62 16.84 -3.83
C TYR A 45 4.86 17.73 -3.94
N GLY A 46 5.58 17.96 -2.83
CA GLY A 46 6.90 18.61 -2.86
C GLY A 46 7.94 17.80 -3.63
N CYS A 47 7.69 16.51 -3.89
CA CYS A 47 8.54 15.63 -4.70
C CYS A 47 8.27 15.72 -6.21
N TYR A 48 7.15 16.32 -6.63
CA TYR A 48 6.74 16.33 -8.03
C TYR A 48 7.73 16.99 -8.99
N PRO A 49 8.45 18.08 -8.64
CA PRO A 49 9.48 18.62 -9.52
C PRO A 49 10.57 17.61 -9.89
N GLN A 50 11.01 16.80 -8.90
CA GLN A 50 12.03 15.76 -9.14
C GLN A 50 11.49 14.65 -10.06
N PHE A 51 10.22 14.28 -9.92
CA PHE A 51 9.60 13.30 -10.80
C PHE A 51 9.27 13.82 -12.20
N ALA A 52 8.99 15.12 -12.35
CA ALA A 52 8.80 15.72 -13.67
C ALA A 52 10.08 15.63 -14.51
N GLU A 53 11.24 15.90 -13.91
CA GLU A 53 12.54 15.67 -14.57
C GLU A 53 12.75 14.19 -14.91
N LEU A 54 12.31 13.29 -14.05
CA LEU A 54 12.42 11.85 -14.30
C LEU A 54 11.52 11.39 -15.45
N ALA A 55 10.30 11.92 -15.56
CA ALA A 55 9.36 11.59 -16.62
C ALA A 55 9.95 11.85 -18.01
N GLU A 56 10.65 12.97 -18.19
CA GLU A 56 11.33 13.30 -19.44
C GLU A 56 12.48 12.32 -19.75
N LYS A 57 13.28 11.98 -18.74
CA LYS A 57 14.38 11.03 -18.91
C LYS A 57 13.88 9.61 -19.15
N PHE A 58 12.76 9.24 -18.55
CA PHE A 58 12.11 7.95 -18.71
C PHE A 58 11.56 7.77 -20.12
N ASP A 59 10.86 8.79 -20.65
CA ASP A 59 10.41 8.80 -22.04
C ASP A 59 11.60 8.69 -23.02
N ALA A 60 12.70 9.41 -22.76
CA ALA A 60 13.92 9.28 -23.57
C ALA A 60 14.52 7.86 -23.51
N TRP A 61 14.55 7.24 -22.32
CA TRP A 61 15.02 5.87 -22.12
C TRP A 61 14.15 4.85 -22.86
N GLN A 62 12.83 4.95 -22.75
CA GLN A 62 11.91 4.07 -23.48
C GLN A 62 12.07 4.20 -24.99
N ARG A 63 12.23 5.43 -25.50
CA ARG A 63 12.47 5.68 -26.92
C ARG A 63 13.82 5.15 -27.42
N ALA A 64 14.82 5.05 -26.56
CA ALA A 64 16.10 4.44 -26.91
C ALA A 64 15.99 2.92 -27.17
N GLY A 65 14.92 2.27 -26.69
CA GLY A 65 14.58 0.90 -27.02
C GLY A 65 15.52 -0.16 -26.44
N ASP A 66 16.38 0.20 -25.49
CA ASP A 66 17.25 -0.73 -24.77
C ASP A 66 16.67 -1.04 -23.37
N PRO A 67 15.94 -2.14 -23.21
CA PRO A 67 15.35 -2.53 -21.93
C PRO A 67 16.41 -2.94 -20.88
N THR A 68 17.70 -3.02 -21.25
CA THR A 68 18.80 -3.36 -20.35
C THR A 68 19.56 -2.15 -19.84
N ALA A 69 19.34 -0.96 -20.43
CA ALA A 69 19.94 0.26 -19.93
C ALA A 69 19.36 0.58 -18.54
N PRO A 70 20.18 0.91 -17.53
CA PRO A 70 19.68 1.29 -16.22
C PRO A 70 18.86 2.58 -16.34
N LEU A 71 17.76 2.64 -15.60
CA LEU A 71 17.01 3.88 -15.48
C LEU A 71 17.90 4.95 -14.81
N PRO A 72 17.73 6.23 -15.18
CA PRO A 72 18.57 7.29 -14.65
C PRO A 72 18.39 7.47 -13.14
N ASP A 73 19.51 7.52 -12.42
CA ASP A 73 19.54 7.80 -10.98
C ASP A 73 18.90 9.17 -10.68
N LEU A 74 18.13 9.23 -9.59
CA LEU A 74 17.49 10.43 -9.04
C LEU A 74 18.14 10.76 -7.70
N ASN A 75 19.04 11.75 -7.68
CA ASN A 75 19.73 12.17 -6.44
C ASN A 75 20.34 11.00 -5.64
N GLY A 76 20.83 9.96 -6.34
CA GLY A 76 21.39 8.75 -5.73
C GLY A 76 20.40 7.58 -5.56
N VAL A 77 19.15 7.74 -5.97
CA VAL A 77 18.11 6.70 -5.88
C VAL A 77 17.71 6.22 -7.27
N ARG A 78 17.82 4.91 -7.49
CA ARG A 78 17.50 4.27 -8.76
C ARG A 78 16.02 3.97 -8.84
N PRO A 79 15.26 4.48 -9.82
CA PRO A 79 13.92 3.96 -10.07
C PRO A 79 14.01 2.50 -10.54
N SER A 80 12.92 1.75 -10.39
CA SER A 80 12.88 0.32 -10.69
C SER A 80 11.57 -0.09 -11.35
N ILE A 81 11.56 -1.27 -11.95
CA ILE A 81 10.40 -1.93 -12.50
C ILE A 81 10.24 -3.28 -11.81
N GLY A 82 9.04 -3.62 -11.39
CA GLY A 82 8.73 -4.91 -10.77
C GLY A 82 7.84 -4.81 -9.55
N ASP A 83 7.63 -5.93 -8.88
CA ASP A 83 6.80 -6.04 -7.69
C ASP A 83 7.51 -5.56 -6.40
N THR A 84 8.84 -5.43 -6.45
CA THR A 84 9.68 -5.15 -5.29
C THR A 84 10.56 -3.94 -5.54
N TYR A 85 10.72 -3.10 -4.53
CA TYR A 85 11.57 -1.92 -4.60
C TYR A 85 12.26 -1.62 -3.27
N THR A 86 13.53 -1.23 -3.30
CA THR A 86 14.30 -0.92 -2.09
C THR A 86 14.92 0.47 -2.22
N ILE A 87 14.80 1.28 -1.16
CA ILE A 87 15.54 2.53 -1.01
C ILE A 87 16.47 2.44 0.19
N LYS A 88 17.56 3.22 0.17
CA LYS A 88 18.35 3.50 1.35
C LYS A 88 17.95 4.87 1.90
N ILE A 89 17.62 4.92 3.18
CA ILE A 89 17.36 6.17 3.90
C ILE A 89 18.67 6.93 4.10
N GLY A 90 18.65 8.23 3.85
CA GLY A 90 19.76 9.14 4.01
C GLY A 90 20.22 9.21 5.47
N GLU A 91 21.53 9.13 5.70
CA GLU A 91 22.13 9.27 7.03
C GLU A 91 21.79 10.64 7.67
N GLY A 92 21.61 11.67 6.84
CA GLY A 92 21.29 13.05 7.25
C GLY A 92 19.79 13.38 7.21
N ILE A 93 18.88 12.40 7.15
CA ILE A 93 17.44 12.67 7.05
C ILE A 93 16.88 13.46 8.27
N LEU A 94 17.59 13.47 9.39
CA LEU A 94 17.21 14.24 10.59
C LEU A 94 17.92 15.60 10.68
N ASP A 95 18.81 15.93 9.74
CA ASP A 95 19.62 17.15 9.81
C ASP A 95 18.74 18.41 9.80
N GLY A 96 18.89 19.23 10.83
CA GLY A 96 18.17 20.49 10.98
C GLY A 96 16.66 20.34 11.28
N ARG A 97 16.18 19.10 11.47
CA ARG A 97 14.81 18.84 11.92
C ARG A 97 14.66 19.32 13.37
N LYS A 98 13.47 19.80 13.71
CA LYS A 98 13.13 20.26 15.05
C LYS A 98 11.99 19.41 15.59
N PRO A 99 11.94 19.19 16.91
CA PRO A 99 10.78 18.58 17.53
C PRO A 99 9.49 19.32 17.19
N THR A 100 8.41 18.57 17.02
CA THR A 100 7.09 19.17 16.79
C THR A 100 6.50 19.67 18.11
N ALA A 101 5.29 20.23 18.06
CA ALA A 101 4.59 20.64 19.29
C ALA A 101 4.33 19.48 20.26
N SER A 102 4.27 18.24 19.75
CA SER A 102 4.10 17.03 20.53
C SER A 102 4.83 15.87 19.86
N GLY A 103 5.84 15.33 20.53
CA GLY A 103 6.66 14.22 20.03
C GLY A 103 8.04 14.65 19.51
N PRO A 104 8.86 13.68 19.08
CA PRO A 104 10.24 13.92 18.67
C PRO A 104 10.35 14.67 17.34
N ALA A 105 11.57 15.08 17.00
CA ALA A 105 11.87 15.46 15.63
C ALA A 105 11.71 14.23 14.72
N PHE A 106 11.24 14.44 13.49
CA PHE A 106 11.09 13.37 12.51
C PHE A 106 11.52 13.85 11.14
N GLY A 107 12.08 12.96 10.33
CA GLY A 107 12.25 13.10 8.90
C GLY A 107 11.26 12.21 8.15
N SER A 108 11.04 12.51 6.87
CA SER A 108 10.16 11.70 6.02
C SER A 108 10.78 11.43 4.66
N ALA A 109 10.60 10.22 4.16
CA ALA A 109 10.98 9.82 2.80
C ALA A 109 9.74 9.31 2.07
N TYR A 110 9.47 9.86 0.89
CA TYR A 110 8.36 9.42 0.05
C TYR A 110 8.83 8.49 -1.06
N VAL A 111 8.07 7.40 -1.24
CA VAL A 111 8.25 6.41 -2.29
C VAL A 111 6.95 6.28 -3.06
N PHE A 112 7.03 6.44 -4.38
CA PHE A 112 5.93 6.45 -5.31
C PHE A 112 5.96 5.19 -6.14
N PHE A 113 4.78 4.75 -6.53
CA PHE A 113 4.60 3.67 -7.47
C PHE A 113 3.56 4.03 -8.51
N VAL A 114 3.64 3.38 -9.66
CA VAL A 114 2.64 3.43 -10.71
C VAL A 114 2.42 2.03 -11.25
N ALA A 115 1.19 1.54 -11.19
CA ALA A 115 0.75 0.40 -11.99
C ALA A 115 0.12 0.91 -13.29
N CYS A 116 0.63 0.46 -14.44
CA CYS A 116 0.22 0.93 -15.77
C CYS A 116 0.09 -0.24 -16.75
N THR A 117 -1.05 -0.33 -17.44
CA THR A 117 -1.31 -1.37 -18.46
C THR A 117 -0.81 -1.01 -19.87
N GLY A 118 0.02 0.03 -19.97
CA GLY A 118 0.49 0.63 -21.21
C GLY A 118 1.91 1.15 -21.05
N THR A 119 2.19 2.31 -21.64
CA THR A 119 3.50 2.96 -21.56
C THR A 119 3.40 4.21 -20.68
N LEU A 120 4.26 4.32 -19.68
CA LEU A 120 4.35 5.54 -18.86
C LEU A 120 4.93 6.70 -19.68
N GLY A 121 4.38 7.90 -19.56
CA GLY A 121 4.91 9.09 -20.21
C GLY A 121 4.63 10.37 -19.41
N PRO A 122 5.31 11.49 -19.74
CA PRO A 122 5.09 12.77 -19.07
C PRO A 122 3.69 13.33 -19.37
N VAL A 123 3.14 14.08 -18.42
CA VAL A 123 1.94 14.90 -18.66
C VAL A 123 2.31 16.39 -18.70
N GLN A 124 1.68 17.13 -19.62
CA GLN A 124 1.80 18.59 -19.68
C GLN A 124 0.74 19.31 -18.84
N ASP A 125 -0.22 18.56 -18.29
CA ASP A 125 -1.34 19.12 -17.53
C ASP A 125 -0.86 19.81 -16.26
N GLN A 126 -1.29 21.05 -16.07
CA GLN A 126 -1.07 21.83 -14.84
C GLN A 126 -2.39 21.82 -14.05
N GLY A 127 -2.49 20.91 -13.08
CA GLY A 127 -3.60 20.86 -12.15
C GLY A 127 -3.68 22.18 -11.38
N THR A 128 -4.89 22.65 -11.09
CA THR A 128 -5.10 23.97 -10.46
C THR A 128 -5.00 23.95 -8.93
N GLY A 129 -4.81 22.77 -8.33
CA GLY A 129 -4.69 22.59 -6.88
C GLY A 129 -3.27 22.79 -6.36
N ARG A 130 -3.10 22.85 -5.03
CA ARG A 130 -1.78 22.98 -4.38
C ARG A 130 -0.82 21.84 -4.71
N ALA A 131 -1.35 20.63 -4.90
CA ALA A 131 -0.56 19.47 -5.31
C ALA A 131 -0.21 19.47 -6.80
N GLY A 132 -0.84 20.32 -7.64
CA GLY A 132 -0.67 20.27 -9.09
C GLY A 132 -1.17 18.96 -9.69
N THR A 133 -0.51 18.49 -10.76
CA THR A 133 -0.76 17.17 -11.39
C THR A 133 0.38 16.23 -11.07
N PHE A 134 0.06 14.96 -10.85
CA PHE A 134 1.07 13.90 -10.85
C PHE A 134 1.81 13.89 -12.21
N PRO A 135 3.15 13.90 -12.24
CA PRO A 135 3.91 14.30 -13.44
C PRO A 135 3.98 13.27 -14.56
N VAL A 136 3.37 12.10 -14.39
CA VAL A 136 3.30 11.03 -15.39
C VAL A 136 1.88 10.50 -15.55
N ALA A 137 1.60 9.90 -16.71
CA ALA A 137 0.39 9.14 -16.99
C ALA A 137 0.72 7.87 -17.79
N CYS A 138 -0.24 6.94 -17.84
CA CYS A 138 -0.15 5.76 -18.69
C CYS A 138 -0.81 6.05 -20.05
N PHE A 139 -0.20 5.57 -21.14
CA PHE A 139 -0.66 5.76 -22.51
C PHE A 139 -0.78 4.42 -23.23
N ASP A 140 -1.74 4.31 -24.15
CA ASP A 140 -1.86 3.16 -25.04
C ASP A 140 -0.92 3.25 -26.25
N GLY A 141 -0.95 2.24 -27.12
CA GLY A 141 -0.12 2.19 -28.34
C GLY A 141 -0.43 3.28 -29.38
N GLU A 142 -1.56 3.99 -29.25
CA GLU A 142 -1.93 5.14 -30.09
C GLU A 142 -1.51 6.48 -29.44
N GLY A 143 -0.90 6.44 -28.25
CA GLY A 143 -0.52 7.62 -27.49
C GLY A 143 -1.68 8.30 -26.77
N ARG A 144 -2.82 7.61 -26.59
CA ARG A 144 -3.97 8.13 -25.83
C ARG A 144 -3.77 7.84 -24.35
N ARG A 145 -4.10 8.83 -23.51
CA ARG A 145 -4.02 8.70 -22.05
C ARG A 145 -5.05 7.68 -21.55
N LEU A 146 -4.59 6.71 -20.77
CA LEU A 146 -5.40 5.70 -20.13
C LEU A 146 -6.03 6.23 -18.83
N GLY A 147 -7.22 5.72 -18.52
CA GLY A 147 -7.99 6.09 -17.34
C GLY A 147 -7.58 5.34 -16.07
N PRO A 148 -8.28 5.58 -14.95
CA PRO A 148 -7.95 5.00 -13.65
C PRO A 148 -7.97 3.46 -13.62
N ASP A 149 -8.74 2.81 -14.51
CA ASP A 149 -8.79 1.35 -14.61
C ASP A 149 -7.52 0.72 -15.24
N SER A 150 -6.60 1.57 -15.70
CA SER A 150 -5.38 1.20 -16.41
C SER A 150 -4.15 1.98 -15.93
N PHE A 151 -4.34 2.88 -14.96
CA PHE A 151 -3.30 3.74 -14.40
C PHE A 151 -3.60 4.03 -12.93
N VAL A 152 -2.81 3.42 -12.04
CA VAL A 152 -2.92 3.60 -10.60
C VAL A 152 -1.61 4.18 -10.06
N PRO A 153 -1.52 5.51 -9.89
CA PRO A 153 -0.42 6.13 -9.16
C PRO A 153 -0.69 6.07 -7.66
N GLY A 154 0.38 5.89 -6.87
CA GLY A 154 0.30 5.93 -5.43
C GLY A 154 1.63 6.31 -4.80
N TYR A 155 1.61 6.49 -3.49
CA TYR A 155 2.82 6.69 -2.70
C TYR A 155 2.68 6.09 -1.31
N THR A 156 3.81 5.87 -0.69
CA THR A 156 3.97 5.51 0.70
C THR A 156 5.02 6.42 1.34
N GLN A 157 4.88 6.64 2.64
CA GLN A 157 5.74 7.52 3.41
C GLN A 157 6.47 6.69 4.47
N VAL A 158 7.79 6.80 4.48
CA VAL A 158 8.64 6.27 5.54
C VAL A 158 8.97 7.39 6.50
N TYR A 159 8.64 7.19 7.78
CA TYR A 159 9.07 8.08 8.85
C TYR A 159 10.35 7.57 9.51
N VAL A 160 11.20 8.53 9.85
CA VAL A 160 12.42 8.35 10.65
C VAL A 160 12.32 9.29 11.82
N PHE A 161 12.48 8.79 13.03
CA PHE A 161 12.39 9.59 14.25
C PHE A 161 13.76 9.78 14.88
N GLU A 162 13.95 10.94 15.49
CA GLU A 162 15.09 11.15 16.38
C GLU A 162 15.02 10.16 17.53
N ALA A 163 16.17 9.58 17.89
CA ALA A 163 16.23 8.63 18.99
C ALA A 163 15.93 9.35 20.30
N GLU A 164 15.18 8.70 21.18
CA GLU A 164 14.92 9.27 22.50
C GLU A 164 16.08 8.92 23.44
N ALA A 165 16.54 9.94 24.17
CA ALA A 165 17.50 9.73 25.22
C ALA A 165 16.82 8.93 26.35
N ASP A 166 17.36 7.76 26.67
CA ASP A 166 16.92 7.00 27.83
C ASP A 166 17.12 7.87 29.10
N PRO A 167 16.04 8.22 29.83
CA PRO A 167 16.14 9.04 31.03
C PRO A 167 16.97 8.41 32.15
N GLU A 168 17.22 7.09 32.11
CA GLU A 168 18.06 6.35 33.05
C GLU A 168 19.51 6.13 32.54
N GLY A 169 19.85 6.66 31.36
CA GLY A 169 21.20 6.60 30.79
C GLY A 169 21.56 5.28 30.12
N GLY A 170 20.56 4.49 29.70
CA GLY A 170 20.73 3.35 28.80
C GLY A 170 20.85 3.75 27.32
N ALA A 171 20.68 2.76 26.44
CA ALA A 171 20.87 2.94 25.00
C ALA A 171 19.78 3.85 24.41
N GLU A 172 20.14 4.70 23.44
CA GLU A 172 19.17 5.47 22.65
C GLU A 172 18.14 4.53 22.03
N GLU A 173 16.88 4.66 22.42
CA GLU A 173 15.80 3.84 21.86
C GLU A 173 15.27 4.52 20.60
N ARG A 174 15.37 3.79 19.49
CA ARG A 174 14.87 4.25 18.19
C ARG A 174 13.48 3.69 17.97
N ARG A 175 12.56 4.57 17.57
CA ARG A 175 11.21 4.14 17.19
C ARG A 175 11.29 3.24 15.96
N ARG A 176 10.94 1.97 16.16
CA ARG A 176 10.66 1.03 15.08
C ARG A 176 9.15 0.95 14.88
N ASN A 177 8.77 0.44 13.72
CA ASN A 177 7.40 -0.02 13.49
C ASN A 177 7.54 -1.46 13.06
N ALA A 178 7.24 -2.42 13.92
CA ALA A 178 7.02 -3.77 13.44
C ALA A 178 5.75 -3.74 12.57
N ASN A 179 5.82 -4.28 11.36
CA ASN A 179 4.62 -4.45 10.58
C ASN A 179 3.71 -5.45 11.32
N PRO A 180 2.41 -5.17 11.49
CA PRO A 180 1.47 -6.10 12.10
C PRO A 180 1.59 -7.50 11.48
N ALA A 181 1.85 -8.50 12.31
CA ALA A 181 1.99 -9.87 11.86
C ALA A 181 0.62 -10.49 11.54
N LEU A 182 0.57 -11.29 10.47
CA LEU A 182 -0.55 -12.15 10.12
C LEU A 182 0.00 -13.56 9.93
N ASN A 183 -0.48 -14.52 10.74
CA ASN A 183 0.01 -15.90 10.72
C ASN A 183 -0.69 -16.78 9.69
N GLY A 184 -1.79 -16.29 9.11
CA GLY A 184 -2.56 -16.99 8.08
C GLY A 184 -4.05 -16.65 8.15
N LEU A 185 -4.87 -17.46 7.50
CA LEU A 185 -6.33 -17.33 7.47
C LEU A 185 -6.96 -18.66 7.85
N LYS A 186 -8.18 -18.64 8.41
CA LYS A 186 -9.04 -19.80 8.58
C LYS A 186 -10.26 -19.69 7.67
N PHE A 187 -10.73 -20.84 7.20
CA PHE A 187 -11.94 -21.04 6.42
C PHE A 187 -12.86 -22.02 7.14
N ASP A 188 -14.06 -21.58 7.53
CA ASP A 188 -15.01 -22.35 8.36
C ASP A 188 -14.37 -22.92 9.65
N GLY A 189 -13.38 -22.21 10.19
CA GLY A 189 -12.66 -22.57 11.42
C GLY A 189 -11.42 -23.44 11.23
N ASP A 190 -11.19 -23.97 10.02
CA ASP A 190 -9.99 -24.73 9.67
C ASP A 190 -8.92 -23.79 9.09
N GLU A 191 -7.65 -24.00 9.44
CA GLU A 191 -6.53 -23.23 8.88
C GLU A 191 -6.42 -23.45 7.37
N MET A 192 -6.36 -22.35 6.61
CA MET A 192 -6.20 -22.40 5.17
C MET A 192 -4.75 -22.72 4.81
N SER A 193 -4.58 -23.66 3.88
CA SER A 193 -3.28 -23.93 3.28
C SER A 193 -2.80 -22.75 2.44
N GLU A 194 -1.50 -22.45 2.47
CA GLU A 194 -0.87 -21.53 1.51
C GLU A 194 -0.55 -22.24 0.16
N ASP A 195 -0.64 -23.57 0.11
CA ASP A 195 -0.47 -24.33 -1.13
C ASP A 195 -1.76 -24.31 -1.96
N VAL A 196 -1.70 -23.62 -3.10
CA VAL A 196 -2.79 -23.47 -4.07
C VAL A 196 -3.42 -24.80 -4.47
N ALA A 197 -2.64 -25.89 -4.51
CA ALA A 197 -3.16 -27.22 -4.86
C ALA A 197 -4.09 -27.82 -3.80
N THR A 198 -4.12 -27.25 -2.61
CA THR A 198 -4.86 -27.74 -1.43
C THR A 198 -5.72 -26.66 -0.77
N LEU A 199 -5.89 -25.51 -1.45
CA LEU A 199 -6.74 -24.44 -0.95
C LEU A 199 -8.18 -24.92 -0.76
N ALA A 200 -8.83 -24.37 0.27
CA ALA A 200 -10.24 -24.63 0.51
C ALA A 200 -11.08 -24.12 -0.66
N GLU A 201 -12.01 -24.94 -1.13
CA GLU A 201 -12.92 -24.57 -2.21
C GLU A 201 -14.28 -24.15 -1.65
N ALA A 202 -14.76 -22.97 -2.05
CA ALA A 202 -16.12 -22.56 -1.81
C ALA A 202 -17.05 -23.00 -2.94
N THR A 203 -18.26 -23.39 -2.55
CA THR A 203 -19.34 -23.70 -3.48
C THR A 203 -19.94 -22.37 -3.96
N PRO A 204 -19.96 -22.10 -5.27
CA PRO A 204 -20.59 -20.89 -5.80
C PRO A 204 -22.05 -20.81 -5.39
N CYS A 205 -22.54 -19.60 -5.15
CA CYS A 205 -23.97 -19.41 -4.92
C CYS A 205 -24.76 -19.90 -6.14
N PRO A 206 -25.82 -20.73 -5.95
CA PRO A 206 -26.59 -21.29 -7.07
C PRO A 206 -27.40 -20.24 -7.84
N ILE A 207 -27.44 -19.00 -7.36
CA ILE A 207 -28.22 -17.90 -7.92
C ILE A 207 -27.38 -17.19 -8.99
N ASP A 208 -27.93 -17.12 -10.19
CA ASP A 208 -27.27 -16.48 -11.31
C ASP A 208 -27.22 -14.94 -11.15
N ALA A 209 -26.49 -14.29 -12.06
CA ALA A 209 -26.29 -12.85 -12.01
C ALA A 209 -27.54 -12.04 -12.43
N GLU A 210 -28.52 -12.67 -13.08
CA GLU A 210 -29.76 -12.01 -13.50
C GLU A 210 -30.74 -11.98 -12.34
N GLU A 211 -30.95 -13.12 -11.67
CA GLU A 211 -31.81 -13.24 -10.47
C GLU A 211 -31.30 -12.36 -9.32
N ARG A 212 -29.98 -12.22 -9.14
CA ARG A 212 -29.38 -11.28 -8.18
C ARG A 212 -29.70 -9.80 -8.47
N ARG A 213 -29.98 -9.44 -9.73
CA ARG A 213 -30.31 -8.06 -10.14
C ARG A 213 -31.80 -7.74 -10.05
N GLU A 214 -32.65 -8.74 -9.89
CA GLU A 214 -34.12 -8.58 -9.83
C GLU A 214 -34.65 -8.22 -8.42
N VAL A 215 -33.78 -7.91 -7.47
CA VAL A 215 -34.17 -7.55 -6.11
C VAL A 215 -34.79 -6.15 -6.02
N GLY A 216 -36.03 -6.09 -5.53
CA GLY A 216 -36.71 -4.85 -5.13
C GLY A 216 -36.76 -4.69 -3.61
N CYS A 217 -37.12 -3.50 -3.12
CA CYS A 217 -37.14 -3.15 -1.68
C CYS A 217 -38.03 -4.04 -0.76
N ASN A 218 -38.78 -5.00 -1.31
CA ASN A 218 -39.65 -5.92 -0.56
C ASN A 218 -39.43 -7.41 -0.92
N ALA A 219 -38.45 -7.73 -1.78
CA ALA A 219 -38.09 -9.12 -2.05
C ALA A 219 -37.24 -9.66 -0.88
N ARG A 220 -37.30 -10.97 -0.63
CA ARG A 220 -36.28 -11.62 0.22
C ARG A 220 -34.93 -11.43 -0.47
N ASP A 221 -33.89 -11.21 0.32
CA ASP A 221 -32.56 -11.15 -0.22
C ASP A 221 -32.23 -12.54 -0.79
N PRO A 222 -31.98 -12.68 -2.10
CA PRO A 222 -31.61 -13.95 -2.71
C PRO A 222 -30.38 -14.54 -2.02
N ILE A 223 -29.53 -13.72 -1.38
CA ILE A 223 -28.35 -14.20 -0.65
C ILE A 223 -28.68 -15.22 0.46
N ASP A 224 -29.92 -15.23 0.98
CA ASP A 224 -30.40 -16.23 1.96
C ASP A 224 -30.31 -17.69 1.44
N ALA A 225 -30.29 -17.88 0.12
CA ALA A 225 -30.14 -19.20 -0.50
C ALA A 225 -28.68 -19.55 -0.85
N CYS A 226 -27.74 -18.61 -0.69
CA CYS A 226 -26.32 -18.87 -0.82
C CYS A 226 -25.77 -19.54 0.46
N ARG A 227 -24.81 -20.45 0.30
CA ARG A 227 -24.01 -20.90 1.46
C ARG A 227 -23.04 -19.78 1.82
N THR A 228 -23.05 -19.39 3.08
CA THR A 228 -22.07 -18.47 3.66
C THR A 228 -20.91 -19.23 4.29
N TYR A 229 -19.75 -18.59 4.31
CA TYR A 229 -18.51 -19.11 4.86
C TYR A 229 -17.96 -18.16 5.92
N SER A 230 -17.27 -18.70 6.92
CA SER A 230 -16.54 -17.89 7.91
C SER A 230 -15.09 -17.76 7.50
N ILE A 231 -14.60 -16.53 7.35
CA ILE A 231 -13.18 -16.23 7.12
C ILE A 231 -12.62 -15.51 8.35
N GLU A 232 -11.51 -15.98 8.89
CA GLU A 232 -10.88 -15.37 10.07
C GLU A 232 -9.37 -15.23 9.86
N ALA A 233 -8.84 -14.03 10.04
CA ALA A 233 -7.42 -13.75 10.04
C ALA A 233 -6.76 -14.24 11.34
N MET A 234 -5.70 -15.02 11.24
CA MET A 234 -4.98 -15.50 12.43
C MET A 234 -3.94 -14.46 12.85
N ILE A 235 -4.30 -13.62 13.81
CA ILE A 235 -3.46 -12.50 14.26
C ILE A 235 -2.97 -12.79 15.69
N PRO A 236 -1.67 -12.63 15.99
CA PRO A 236 -1.18 -12.84 17.35
C PRO A 236 -1.62 -11.71 18.31
N GLU A 237 -1.79 -12.01 19.60
CA GLU A 237 -2.29 -11.05 20.59
C GLU A 237 -1.33 -9.86 20.85
N ASP A 238 -0.04 -10.06 20.55
CA ASP A 238 1.02 -9.05 20.68
C ASP A 238 1.23 -8.21 19.41
N VAL A 239 0.33 -8.30 18.43
CA VAL A 239 0.40 -7.57 17.15
C VAL A 239 0.50 -6.04 17.31
N ALA A 240 -0.06 -5.48 18.38
CA ALA A 240 -0.12 -4.05 18.60
C ALA A 240 0.92 -3.58 19.61
N GLU A 241 1.81 -2.71 19.14
CA GLU A 241 2.86 -2.09 19.95
C GLU A 241 2.28 -1.10 20.97
N ALA A 242 3.00 -0.87 22.07
CA ALA A 242 2.65 0.18 23.02
C ALA A 242 3.07 1.54 22.48
N ASP A 243 2.26 2.58 22.71
CA ASP A 243 2.62 3.95 22.40
C ASP A 243 3.56 4.51 23.48
N PRO A 244 4.85 4.77 23.18
CA PRO A 244 5.80 5.28 24.15
C PRO A 244 5.49 6.71 24.61
N ASP A 245 4.74 7.49 23.83
CA ASP A 245 4.40 8.89 24.15
C ASP A 245 3.16 9.02 25.06
N ALA A 246 2.49 7.92 25.37
CA ALA A 246 1.21 7.95 26.04
C ALA A 246 1.33 8.42 27.51
N LYS A 247 0.97 9.69 27.78
CA LYS A 247 1.20 10.34 29.09
C LYS A 247 0.16 10.06 30.17
N LEU A 248 -1.11 9.88 29.78
CA LEU A 248 -2.23 9.81 30.73
C LEU A 248 -2.65 8.37 31.04
N GLN A 249 -2.56 7.50 30.04
CA GLN A 249 -2.82 6.07 30.15
C GLN A 249 -1.96 5.37 29.11
N ALA A 250 -1.59 4.11 29.36
CA ALA A 250 -0.93 3.30 28.34
C ALA A 250 -1.87 3.17 27.13
N LEU A 251 -1.38 3.56 25.96
CA LEU A 251 -2.07 3.35 24.70
C LEU A 251 -1.34 2.28 23.89
N LYS A 252 -2.06 1.66 22.96
CA LYS A 252 -1.53 0.72 21.98
C LYS A 252 -1.79 1.21 20.57
N GLU A 253 -1.06 0.65 19.62
CA GLU A 253 -1.35 0.79 18.21
C GLU A 253 -2.77 0.32 17.88
N ILE A 254 -3.43 1.09 16.99
CA ILE A 254 -4.73 0.71 16.44
C ILE A 254 -4.48 -0.16 15.22
N VAL A 255 -4.82 -1.44 15.32
CA VAL A 255 -4.63 -2.40 14.24
C VAL A 255 -5.99 -2.78 13.67
N TRP A 256 -6.10 -2.78 12.35
CA TRP A 256 -7.27 -3.22 11.61
C TRP A 256 -6.90 -4.34 10.64
N VAL A 257 -7.85 -5.23 10.36
CA VAL A 257 -7.78 -6.14 9.23
C VAL A 257 -8.90 -5.80 8.25
N ASN A 258 -8.57 -5.80 6.95
CA ASN A 258 -9.51 -5.57 5.87
C ASN A 258 -9.47 -6.76 4.91
N TYR A 259 -10.63 -7.35 4.65
CA TYR A 259 -10.81 -8.52 3.82
C TYR A 259 -11.31 -8.11 2.44
N PHE A 260 -10.73 -8.72 1.42
CA PHE A 260 -11.09 -8.51 0.02
C PHE A 260 -11.35 -9.86 -0.63
N ALA A 261 -12.32 -9.92 -1.53
CA ALA A 261 -12.59 -11.08 -2.37
C ALA A 261 -12.93 -10.62 -3.78
N ASP A 262 -12.50 -11.40 -4.78
CA ASP A 262 -12.81 -11.14 -6.19
C ASP A 262 -14.24 -11.56 -6.56
N LEU A 263 -14.77 -12.53 -5.82
CA LEU A 263 -16.07 -13.13 -6.02
C LEU A 263 -16.79 -13.28 -4.68
N GLY A 264 -18.11 -13.15 -4.69
CA GLY A 264 -18.92 -13.15 -3.47
C GLY A 264 -18.92 -11.79 -2.76
N ASP A 265 -19.61 -11.72 -1.62
CA ASP A 265 -19.81 -10.48 -0.86
C ASP A 265 -19.32 -10.71 0.58
N ILE A 266 -18.50 -9.80 1.10
CA ILE A 266 -18.01 -9.89 2.48
C ILE A 266 -18.84 -8.96 3.38
N ASP A 267 -19.51 -9.53 4.39
CA ASP A 267 -20.16 -8.76 5.44
C ASP A 267 -19.16 -8.37 6.54
N GLY A 268 -19.12 -7.07 6.84
CA GLY A 268 -18.22 -6.51 7.85
C GLY A 268 -16.74 -6.66 7.50
N GLY A 269 -16.36 -6.52 6.22
CA GLY A 269 -15.01 -6.73 5.71
C GLY A 269 -13.88 -5.94 6.38
N ILE A 270 -14.18 -4.99 7.28
CA ILE A 270 -13.18 -4.30 8.10
C ILE A 270 -13.43 -4.62 9.58
N LYS A 271 -12.40 -5.13 10.27
CA LYS A 271 -12.46 -5.48 11.70
C LYS A 271 -11.36 -4.76 12.47
N LEU A 272 -11.71 -4.24 13.64
CA LEU A 272 -10.77 -3.68 14.60
C LEU A 272 -10.12 -4.83 15.36
N VAL A 273 -8.80 -4.95 15.25
CA VAL A 273 -7.99 -6.01 15.87
C VAL A 273 -7.36 -5.52 17.17
N SER A 274 -6.97 -4.26 17.24
CA SER A 274 -6.48 -3.64 18.47
C SER A 274 -7.06 -2.23 18.60
N ASP A 275 -7.69 -1.95 19.72
CA ASP A 275 -8.11 -0.60 20.10
C ASP A 275 -7.01 0.09 20.91
N ALA A 276 -6.84 1.39 20.74
CA ALA A 276 -5.78 2.14 21.42
C ALA A 276 -5.82 2.03 22.94
N SER A 277 -7.00 1.89 23.54
CA SER A 277 -7.18 1.83 25.00
C SER A 277 -7.39 0.42 25.54
N ARG A 278 -8.07 -0.44 24.77
CA ARG A 278 -8.42 -1.81 25.19
C ARG A 278 -7.38 -2.85 24.77
N GLY A 279 -6.53 -2.52 23.78
CA GLY A 279 -5.62 -3.47 23.15
C GLY A 279 -6.37 -4.48 22.28
N TYR A 280 -5.83 -5.71 22.23
CA TYR A 280 -6.25 -6.77 21.33
C TYR A 280 -7.73 -7.16 21.49
N LEU A 281 -8.41 -7.34 20.37
CA LEU A 281 -9.80 -7.75 20.22
C LEU A 281 -9.83 -9.06 19.40
N GLY A 282 -10.23 -10.15 20.06
CA GLY A 282 -10.10 -11.50 19.50
C GLY A 282 -11.15 -11.94 18.48
N ASP A 283 -12.16 -11.12 18.18
CA ASP A 283 -13.18 -11.45 17.17
C ASP A 283 -12.98 -10.60 15.92
N HIS A 284 -12.34 -11.20 14.93
CA HIS A 284 -12.05 -10.61 13.62
C HIS A 284 -12.56 -11.47 12.47
N ALA A 285 -13.48 -12.41 12.74
CA ALA A 285 -14.12 -13.21 11.71
C ALA A 285 -15.12 -12.38 10.89
N VAL A 286 -15.19 -12.67 9.59
CA VAL A 286 -16.15 -12.11 8.64
C VAL A 286 -16.96 -13.22 8.00
N THR A 287 -18.16 -12.86 7.52
CA THR A 287 -19.00 -13.75 6.72
C THR A 287 -18.77 -13.42 5.25
N TRP A 288 -18.50 -14.45 4.44
CA TRP A 288 -18.35 -14.38 2.99
C TRP A 288 -19.44 -15.20 2.30
#